data_AF-A0A2M8Q6N8-F1
#
_entry.id   AF-A0A2M8Q6N8-F1
#
_cell.length_a   1.000
_cell.length_b   1.000
_cell.length_c   1.000
_cell.angle_alpha   90.00
_cell.angle_beta   90.00
_cell.angle_gamma   90.00
#
_symmetry.space_group_name_H-M   'P 1'
#
loop_
_entity.id
_entity.type
_entity.pdbx_description
1 polymer ?
#
loop_
_entity_poly.entity_id
_entity_poly.type
_entity_poly.pdbx_seq_one_letter_code
_entity_poly.pdbx_strand_id
1 'polypeptide(L)'
;LMLGVASKRALTLDVDIVIEGDAIAFARRMQEKYGGRVVEHKRFGTAKWLLTRRDAPVDVDKLLAGLEDANPADLPPHLDFVTARTEFYTAPTVLPTVQQSSIKLDLHRRDFTINTLALCLN
;
A
#
# COMPACT_ATOMS: atom_id res chain seq x y z
N LEU A 1 -6.09 -6.61 -41.31
CA LEU A 1 -6.44 -5.32 -40.69
C LEU A 1 -5.72 -5.26 -39.35
N MET A 2 -4.87 -4.26 -39.14
CA MET A 2 -4.00 -4.13 -37.97
C MET A 2 -4.82 -4.11 -36.66
N LEU A 3 -4.51 -5.03 -35.74
CA LEU A 3 -4.80 -4.87 -34.33
C LEU A 3 -3.93 -3.72 -33.82
N GLY A 4 -4.48 -2.51 -33.96
CA GLY A 4 -3.87 -1.29 -33.45
C GLY A 4 -3.62 -1.44 -31.96
N VAL A 5 -2.34 -1.33 -31.62
CA VAL A 5 -1.79 -0.82 -30.35
C VAL A 5 -2.88 -0.62 -29.31
N ALA A 6 -3.13 -1.65 -28.51
CA ALA A 6 -3.84 -1.49 -27.26
C ALA A 6 -3.11 -0.39 -26.51
N SER A 7 -3.75 0.78 -26.46
CA SER A 7 -3.28 1.94 -25.73
C SER A 7 -2.72 1.44 -24.40
N LYS A 8 -1.44 1.73 -24.15
CA LYS A 8 -0.70 1.48 -22.91
C LYS A 8 -1.36 2.29 -21.78
N ARG A 9 -2.63 2.02 -21.49
CA ARG A 9 -3.28 2.42 -20.25
C ARG A 9 -2.50 1.66 -19.21
N ALA A 10 -1.58 2.35 -18.54
CA ALA A 10 -1.06 1.89 -17.27
C ALA A 10 -2.28 1.46 -16.46
N LEU A 11 -2.46 0.15 -16.32
CA LEU A 11 -3.39 -0.38 -15.33
C LEU A 11 -2.91 0.28 -14.05
N THR A 12 -3.76 1.11 -13.46
CA THR A 12 -3.47 1.71 -12.16
C THR A 12 -3.50 0.56 -11.18
N LEU A 13 -2.34 -0.06 -10.97
CA LEU A 13 -2.15 -1.12 -10.02
C LEU A 13 -2.22 -0.49 -8.63
N ASP A 14 -3.28 -0.81 -7.90
CA ASP A 14 -3.42 -0.44 -6.50
C ASP A 14 -2.79 -1.56 -5.66
N VAL A 15 -1.87 -1.18 -4.76
CA VAL A 15 -1.10 -2.14 -3.96
C VAL A 15 -1.23 -1.77 -2.49
N ASP A 16 -1.91 -2.64 -1.77
CA ASP A 16 -2.00 -2.61 -0.31
C ASP A 16 -0.92 -3.51 0.31
N ILE A 17 -0.08 -2.92 1.15
CA ILE A 17 0.93 -3.61 1.95
C ILE A 17 0.42 -3.64 3.39
N VAL A 18 0.11 -4.85 3.87
CA VAL A 18 -0.31 -5.07 5.25
C VAL A 18 0.90 -5.33 6.12
N ILE A 19 1.00 -4.62 7.24
CA ILE A 19 2.07 -4.73 8.22
C ILE A 19 1.51 -5.29 9.52
N GLU A 20 2.05 -6.42 9.99
CA GLU A 20 1.88 -6.84 11.39
C GLU A 20 2.75 -5.93 12.28
N GLY A 21 2.14 -4.88 12.83
CA GLY A 21 2.85 -3.85 13.60
C GLY A 21 2.34 -2.45 13.26
N ASP A 22 3.17 -1.43 13.46
CA ASP A 22 2.82 -0.04 13.14
C ASP A 22 3.17 0.32 11.69
N ALA A 23 2.15 0.35 10.82
CA ALA A 23 2.29 0.72 9.42
C ALA A 23 2.65 2.20 9.20
N ILE A 24 2.25 3.09 10.10
CA ILE A 24 2.59 4.52 10.01
C ILE A 24 4.07 4.70 10.32
N ALA A 25 4.57 4.06 11.39
CA ALA A 25 5.99 4.06 11.70
C ALA A 25 6.81 3.42 10.56
N PHE A 26 6.30 2.35 9.94
CA PHE A 26 6.93 1.77 8.75
C PHE A 26 7.00 2.77 7.59
N ALA A 27 5.89 3.42 7.24
CA ALA A 27 5.84 4.40 6.16
C ALA A 27 6.78 5.59 6.41
N ARG A 28 6.89 6.09 7.65
CA ARG A 28 7.85 7.14 8.01
C ARG A 28 9.29 6.71 7.77
N ARG A 29 9.67 5.49 8.14
CA ARG A 29 11.02 4.96 7.87
C ARG A 29 11.30 4.86 6.37
N MET A 30 10.30 4.48 5.57
CA MET A 30 10.43 4.46 4.11
C MET A 30 10.61 5.88 3.56
N GLN A 31 9.85 6.85 4.07
CA GLN A 31 10.00 8.26 3.71
C GLN A 31 11.37 8.82 4.07
N GLU A 32 11.88 8.54 5.27
CA GLU A 32 13.21 8.97 5.71
C GLU A 32 14.31 8.35 4.85
N LYS A 33 14.14 7.08 4.46
CA LYS A 33 15.16 6.35 3.70
C LYS A 33 15.18 6.69 2.22
N TYR A 34 14.01 6.90 1.61
CA TYR A 34 13.85 6.99 0.16
C TYR A 34 13.17 8.28 -0.31
N GLY A 35 12.72 9.17 0.59
CA GLY A 35 12.01 10.40 0.22
C GLY A 35 10.53 10.17 -0.07
N GLY A 36 9.95 11.01 -0.92
CA GLY A 36 8.51 11.01 -1.15
C GLY A 36 7.69 11.71 -0.06
N ARG A 37 6.36 11.64 -0.20
CA ARG A 37 5.42 12.21 0.79
C ARG A 37 4.54 11.13 1.38
N VAL A 38 4.44 11.08 2.70
CA VAL A 38 3.50 10.22 3.41
C VAL A 38 2.28 11.03 3.87
N VAL A 39 1.09 10.45 3.70
CA VAL A 39 -0.17 10.94 4.26
C VAL A 39 -0.69 9.90 5.25
N GLU A 40 -0.86 10.30 6.51
CA GLU A 40 -1.21 9.38 7.60
C GLU A 40 -2.68 9.48 8.00
N HIS A 41 -3.28 8.35 8.35
CA HIS A 41 -4.61 8.28 8.96
C HIS A 41 -4.54 7.50 10.28
N LYS A 42 -4.14 8.19 11.34
CA LYS A 42 -3.86 7.60 12.67
C LYS A 42 -5.01 6.79 13.25
N ARG A 43 -6.26 7.24 13.08
CA ARG A 43 -7.47 6.53 13.56
C ARG A 43 -7.57 5.10 13.01
N PHE A 44 -7.04 4.85 11.82
CA PHE A 44 -7.17 3.57 11.12
C PHE A 44 -5.83 2.82 11.03
N GLY A 45 -4.73 3.39 11.52
CA GLY A 45 -3.40 2.80 11.41
C GLY A 45 -2.94 2.63 9.96
N THR A 46 -3.29 3.58 9.07
CA THR A 46 -2.92 3.53 7.65
C THR A 46 -2.05 4.72 7.25
N ALA A 47 -1.25 4.51 6.21
CA ALA A 47 -0.42 5.54 5.60
C ALA A 47 -0.34 5.34 4.08
N LYS A 48 -0.55 6.43 3.32
CA LYS A 48 -0.36 6.47 1.87
C LYS A 48 0.98 7.09 1.54
N TRP A 49 1.87 6.37 0.87
CA TRP A 49 3.17 6.87 0.44
C TRP A 49 3.13 7.23 -1.05
N LEU A 50 3.24 8.53 -1.32
CA LEU A 50 3.13 9.11 -2.66
C LEU A 50 4.51 9.15 -3.31
N LEU A 51 4.67 8.40 -4.41
CA LEU A 51 5.97 8.16 -5.05
C LEU A 51 6.25 9.09 -6.23
N THR A 52 5.21 9.60 -6.89
CA THR A 52 5.33 10.38 -8.15
C THR A 52 5.13 11.89 -7.97
N ARG A 53 5.11 12.38 -6.72
CA ARG A 53 4.94 13.81 -6.43
C ARG A 53 6.18 14.62 -6.79
N ARG A 54 6.00 15.66 -7.60
CA ARG A 54 7.09 16.55 -8.04
C ARG A 54 7.67 17.42 -6.92
N ASP A 55 6.85 17.80 -5.94
CA ASP A 55 7.23 18.65 -4.79
C ASP A 55 7.87 17.87 -3.64
N ALA A 56 7.83 16.54 -3.70
CA ALA A 56 8.43 15.64 -2.73
C ALA A 56 8.92 14.39 -3.46
N PRO A 57 10.05 14.47 -4.18
CA PRO A 57 10.55 13.37 -4.99
C PRO A 57 11.05 12.21 -4.13
N VAL A 58 10.96 11.01 -4.70
CA VAL A 58 11.60 9.79 -4.18
C VAL A 58 12.98 9.66 -4.82
N ASP A 59 13.96 9.19 -4.04
CA ASP A 59 15.24 8.70 -4.53
C ASP A 59 15.03 7.32 -5.21
N VAL A 60 14.70 7.36 -6.49
CA VAL A 60 14.32 6.19 -7.27
C VAL A 60 15.48 5.22 -7.45
N ASP A 61 16.69 5.73 -7.66
CA ASP A 61 17.89 4.90 -7.83
C ASP A 61 18.14 4.08 -6.56
N LYS A 62 18.01 4.70 -5.38
CA LYS A 62 18.13 4.02 -4.11
C LYS A 62 16.96 3.08 -3.82
N LEU A 63 15.73 3.45 -4.21
CA LEU A 63 14.54 2.63 -4.00
C LEU A 63 14.59 1.33 -4.81
N LEU A 64 15.02 1.42 -6.06
CA LEU A 64 15.09 0.30 -7.00
C LEU A 64 16.42 -0.45 -6.96
N ALA A 65 17.35 -0.03 -6.11
CA ALA A 65 18.66 -0.67 -5.97
C ALA A 65 18.52 -2.16 -5.65
N GLY A 66 19.09 -3.01 -6.52
CA GLY A 66 19.05 -4.47 -6.37
C GLY A 66 17.88 -5.17 -7.06
N LEU A 67 17.01 -4.44 -7.76
CA LEU A 67 16.00 -5.03 -8.64
C LEU A 67 16.55 -5.08 -10.07
N GLU A 68 16.54 -6.28 -10.67
CA GLU A 68 16.84 -6.47 -12.09
C GLU A 68 15.66 -5.98 -12.94
N ASP A 69 15.95 -5.38 -14.10
CA ASP A 69 14.96 -4.86 -15.07
C ASP A 69 13.95 -3.83 -14.53
N ALA A 70 14.25 -3.19 -13.40
CA ALA A 70 13.39 -2.17 -12.82
C ALA A 70 13.40 -0.87 -13.65
N ASN A 71 12.23 -0.45 -14.10
CA ASN A 71 12.05 0.82 -14.81
C ASN A 71 11.31 1.83 -13.91
N PRO A 72 11.88 3.02 -13.65
CA PRO A 72 11.22 4.10 -12.91
C PRO A 72 9.81 4.45 -13.41
N ALA A 73 9.55 4.28 -14.71
CA ALA A 73 8.24 4.56 -15.29
C ALA A 73 7.15 3.55 -14.88
N ASP A 74 7.54 2.39 -14.34
CA ASP A 74 6.63 1.33 -13.90
C ASP A 74 6.29 1.44 -12.40
N LEU A 75 6.87 2.43 -11.68
CA LEU A 75 6.50 2.70 -10.30
C LEU A 75 5.02 3.12 -10.20
N PRO A 76 4.27 2.57 -9.23
CA PRO A 76 2.91 3.01 -9.00
C PRO A 76 2.89 4.46 -8.49
N PRO A 77 1.77 5.19 -8.66
CA PRO A 77 1.65 6.56 -8.16
C PRO A 77 1.77 6.63 -6.62
N HIS A 78 1.34 5.57 -5.93
CA HIS A 78 1.44 5.43 -4.49
C HIS A 78 1.51 3.97 -4.06
N LEU A 79 1.91 3.76 -2.82
CA LEU A 79 1.73 2.52 -2.07
C LEU A 79 0.93 2.81 -0.81
N ASP A 80 0.01 1.91 -0.49
CA ASP A 80 -0.80 2.00 0.72
C ASP A 80 -0.29 1.01 1.78
N PHE A 81 0.01 1.53 2.97
CA PHE A 81 0.43 0.74 4.11
C PHE A 81 -0.69 0.66 5.13
N VAL A 82 -1.03 -0.55 5.55
CA VAL A 82 -2.14 -0.82 6.46
C VAL A 82 -1.64 -1.66 7.63
N THR A 83 -1.92 -1.22 8.85
CA THR A 83 -1.70 -2.04 10.03
C THR A 83 -2.70 -3.19 10.03
N ALA A 84 -2.22 -4.44 10.14
CA ALA A 84 -3.09 -5.60 10.30
C ALA A 84 -4.00 -5.40 11.52
N ARG A 85 -5.31 -5.58 11.32
CA ARG A 85 -6.29 -5.21 12.34
C ARG A 85 -7.54 -6.07 12.33
N THR A 86 -8.19 -6.16 13.50
CA THR A 86 -9.59 -6.52 13.61
C THR A 86 -10.45 -5.26 13.55
N GLU A 87 -11.71 -5.43 13.14
CA GLU A 87 -12.69 -4.36 13.04
C GLU A 87 -13.92 -4.71 13.87
N PHE A 88 -14.41 -3.73 14.63
CA PHE A 88 -15.65 -3.86 15.40
C PHE A 88 -16.63 -2.76 14.98
N TYR A 89 -17.86 -3.17 14.67
CA TYR A 89 -18.95 -2.31 14.24
C TYR A 89 -20.04 -2.30 15.31
N THR A 90 -20.38 -1.11 15.81
CA THR A 90 -21.45 -0.99 16.83
C THR A 90 -22.85 -1.04 16.22
N ALA A 91 -22.98 -0.73 14.93
CA ALA A 91 -24.20 -0.80 14.15
C ALA A 91 -23.86 -0.96 12.65
N PRO A 92 -24.80 -1.38 11.79
CA PRO A 92 -24.59 -1.35 10.34
C PRO A 92 -24.20 0.06 9.87
N THR A 93 -23.37 0.13 8.83
CA THR A 93 -22.94 1.36 8.12
C THR A 93 -22.12 2.38 8.91
N VAL A 94 -21.79 2.12 10.18
CA VAL A 94 -20.88 2.98 10.96
C VAL A 94 -19.42 2.69 10.63
N LEU A 95 -18.55 3.68 10.82
CA LEU A 95 -17.10 3.47 10.75
C LEU A 95 -16.64 2.51 11.86
N PRO A 96 -15.76 1.54 11.55
CA PRO A 96 -15.30 0.61 12.56
C PRO A 96 -14.37 1.28 13.56
N THR A 97 -14.33 0.71 14.77
CA THR A 97 -13.16 0.82 15.63
C THR A 97 -12.18 -0.28 15.25
N VAL A 98 -10.90 0.07 15.12
CA VAL A 98 -9.85 -0.87 14.71
C VAL A 98 -8.93 -1.18 15.88
N GLN A 99 -8.45 -2.42 15.95
CA GLN A 99 -7.45 -2.84 16.91
C GLN A 99 -6.37 -3.65 16.18
N GLN A 100 -5.09 -3.43 16.52
CA GLN A 100 -3.99 -4.17 15.91
C GLN A 100 -4.15 -5.68 16.12
N SER A 101 -3.83 -6.46 15.08
CA SER A 101 -3.95 -7.91 15.08
C SER A 101 -2.93 -8.57 14.17
N SER A 102 -3.02 -9.90 14.03
CA SER A 102 -2.27 -10.64 13.02
C SER A 102 -2.90 -10.54 11.63
N ILE A 103 -2.14 -10.87 10.60
CA ILE A 103 -2.58 -10.99 9.21
C ILE A 103 -3.71 -12.00 9.08
N LYS A 104 -3.65 -13.10 9.83
CA LYS A 104 -4.71 -14.12 9.84
C LYS A 104 -6.06 -13.52 10.23
N LEU A 105 -6.08 -12.68 11.26
CA LEU A 105 -7.31 -12.02 11.73
C LEU A 105 -7.74 -10.89 10.78
N ASP A 106 -6.79 -10.16 10.19
CA ASP A 106 -7.08 -9.11 9.19
C ASP A 106 -7.70 -9.68 7.91
N LEU A 107 -7.23 -10.83 7.44
CA LEU A 107 -7.82 -11.49 6.28
C LEU A 107 -9.22 -12.03 6.59
N HIS A 108 -9.45 -12.53 7.81
CA HIS A 108 -10.74 -13.08 8.22
C HIS A 108 -11.86 -12.04 8.27
N ARG A 109 -11.56 -10.74 8.42
CA ARG A 109 -12.58 -9.68 8.42
C ARG A 109 -13.01 -9.21 7.01
N ARG A 110 -12.45 -9.78 5.95
CA ARG A 110 -12.78 -9.40 4.56
C ARG A 110 -13.97 -10.22 4.04
N ASP A 111 -14.76 -9.62 3.17
CA ASP A 111 -16.07 -10.14 2.79
C ASP A 111 -16.02 -11.39 1.92
N PHE A 112 -15.04 -11.48 1.01
CA PHE A 112 -14.95 -12.56 0.01
C PHE A 112 -13.59 -13.25 0.08
N THR A 113 -13.59 -14.58 -0.01
CA THR A 113 -12.38 -15.42 0.05
C THR A 113 -11.35 -15.09 -1.03
N ILE A 114 -11.78 -14.65 -2.20
CA ILE A 114 -10.88 -14.19 -3.27
C ILE A 114 -10.05 -12.95 -2.86
N ASN A 115 -10.57 -12.16 -1.92
CA ASN A 115 -9.90 -10.95 -1.39
C ASN A 115 -9.08 -11.24 -0.12
N THR A 116 -9.01 -12.51 0.31
CA THR A 116 -8.24 -12.95 1.49
C THR A 116 -6.90 -13.58 1.12
N LEU A 117 -6.45 -13.41 -0.13
CA LEU A 117 -5.13 -13.83 -0.56
C LEU A 117 -4.08 -12.81 -0.10
N ALA A 118 -2.94 -13.31 0.38
CA ALA A 118 -1.80 -12.51 0.77
C ALA A 118 -0.50 -13.19 0.37
N LEU A 119 0.53 -12.39 0.07
CA LEU A 119 1.89 -12.84 -0.20
C LEU A 119 2.82 -12.29 0.89
N CYS A 120 3.63 -13.17 1.49
CA CYS A 120 4.65 -12.75 2.45
C CYS A 120 5.88 -12.22 1.71
N LEU A 121 6.41 -11.07 2.15
CA LEU A 121 7.59 -10.42 1.56
C LEU A 121 8.86 -10.55 2.41
N ASN A 122 8.78 -11.20 3.58
CA ASN A 122 9.89 -11.45 4.52
C ASN A 122 10.45 -12.85 4.38
#